data_AF-A0A920T9L2-F1
#
_entry.id   AF-A0A920T9L2-F1
#
_cell.length_a   1.000
_cell.length_b   1.000
_cell.length_c   1.000
_cell.angle_alpha   90.00
_cell.angle_beta   90.00
_cell.angle_gamma   90.00
#
_symmetry.space_group_name_H-M   'P 1'
#
loop_
_entity.id
_entity.type
_entity.pdbx_description
1 polymer ?
#
loop_
_entity_poly.entity_id
_entity_poly.type
_entity_poly.pdbx_seq_one_letter_code
_entity_poly.pdbx_strand_id
1 'polypeptide(L)'
;MGPFLAGPGWVCRFGGGAKFRSDPSRSISLPDYVISAFNSDKPYDTFLVEQLAGDELVDYANADEITQDVYEKLVATGFLRMTPDGTYFDITNFVPDRLKVIADQIEVLSSTTMGLTLGCSRCHDHKYDPIPQRDFYRLVAVFKGATDEHDWMKPVSRYLRYVTPSEKEARERARYVIQHEINTLNNRLAEVQARSARRLVEARLASLPAELRDDLRTVLATTERQRSDTQMALAARYEKELRIGRDELIRLDAEFKEHVAVTKARIKTLSEKKLPEAGIRAAWDRGTPSPTYILKRGDHRLPGRRVGPGVPSVLTDGRTPFPPGHAGRKWQDGATPGLRTLADQPRIIR
;
A
#
# COMPACT_ATOMS: atom_id res chain seq x y z
N MET A 1 -24.82 15.93 -26.20
CA MET A 1 -24.34 17.30 -26.53
C MET A 1 -24.44 18.13 -25.27
N GLY A 2 -23.30 18.53 -24.71
CA GLY A 2 -23.17 19.38 -23.53
C GLY A 2 -21.72 19.91 -23.51
N PRO A 3 -21.48 21.19 -23.26
CA PRO A 3 -20.35 21.91 -23.84
C PRO A 3 -19.04 21.68 -23.08
N PHE A 4 -17.98 21.41 -23.86
CA PHE A 4 -16.59 21.60 -23.44
C PHE A 4 -16.33 23.10 -23.31
N LEU A 5 -15.93 23.56 -22.13
CA LEU A 5 -15.24 24.83 -21.95
C LEU A 5 -13.82 24.51 -21.48
N ALA A 6 -12.88 24.63 -22.42
CA ALA A 6 -11.45 24.59 -22.17
C ALA A 6 -10.96 26.01 -21.84
N GLY A 7 -10.28 26.15 -20.70
CA GLY A 7 -9.49 27.30 -20.27
C GLY A 7 -8.13 26.82 -19.73
N PRO A 8 -7.12 27.69 -19.62
CA PRO A 8 -5.74 27.36 -19.97
C PRO A 8 -4.97 26.54 -18.93
N GLY A 9 -4.31 25.48 -19.40
CA GLY A 9 -2.89 25.27 -19.10
C GLY A 9 -2.52 24.61 -17.77
N TRP A 10 -3.14 23.48 -17.40
CA TRP A 10 -2.49 22.50 -16.52
C TRP A 10 -2.43 21.15 -17.24
N VAL A 11 -1.22 20.76 -17.68
CA VAL A 11 -0.99 19.43 -18.24
C VAL A 11 -0.94 18.43 -17.08
N CYS A 12 -2.11 18.05 -16.57
CA CYS A 12 -2.23 16.81 -15.81
C CYS A 12 -2.24 15.65 -16.82
N ARG A 13 -1.07 15.06 -17.07
CA ARG A 13 -1.00 13.76 -17.77
C ARG A 13 -1.53 12.68 -16.85
N PHE A 14 -2.85 12.50 -16.83
CA PHE A 14 -3.44 11.26 -16.34
C PHE A 14 -3.07 10.17 -17.34
N GLY A 15 -2.21 9.23 -16.94
CA GLY A 15 -1.97 8.00 -17.69
C GLY A 15 -3.24 7.18 -17.74
N GLY A 16 -4.12 7.47 -18.70
CA GLY A 16 -5.34 6.73 -18.98
C GLY A 16 -5.01 5.37 -19.59
N GLY A 17 -4.63 4.40 -18.75
CA GLY A 17 -4.48 3.01 -19.11
C GLY A 17 -5.32 2.15 -18.18
N ALA A 18 -6.34 1.49 -18.73
CA ALA A 18 -7.32 0.65 -18.02
C ALA A 18 -6.75 -0.62 -17.34
N LYS A 19 -5.46 -0.65 -16.97
CA LYS A 19 -4.78 -1.78 -16.32
C LYS A 19 -4.22 -1.49 -14.91
N PHE A 20 -4.34 -0.26 -14.39
CA PHE A 20 -3.79 0.13 -13.07
C PHE A 20 -4.86 0.25 -11.99
N ARG A 21 -5.71 -0.78 -11.83
CA ARG A 21 -6.87 -0.75 -10.91
C ARG A 21 -6.60 -1.45 -9.57
N SER A 22 -5.41 -1.31 -9.02
CA SER A 22 -5.08 -1.74 -7.65
C SER A 22 -4.79 -0.53 -6.77
N ASP A 23 -5.71 0.42 -6.79
CA ASP A 23 -5.69 1.53 -5.86
C ASP A 23 -6.45 1.13 -4.59
N PRO A 24 -5.84 1.15 -3.40
CA PRO A 24 -6.59 0.99 -2.17
C PRO A 24 -7.72 2.03 -2.11
N SER A 25 -8.85 1.66 -1.52
CA SER A 25 -9.98 2.58 -1.32
C SER A 25 -9.53 3.65 -0.33
N ARG A 26 -9.57 4.92 -0.76
CA ARG A 26 -9.11 6.08 -0.01
C ARG A 26 -10.32 6.95 0.31
N SER A 27 -10.33 7.57 1.49
CA SER A 27 -11.32 8.60 1.85
C SER A 27 -11.09 9.90 1.08
N ILE A 28 -9.82 10.31 0.93
CA ILE A 28 -9.40 11.50 0.16
C ILE A 28 -8.17 11.16 -0.68
N SER A 29 -8.21 11.52 -1.96
CA SER A 29 -7.10 11.46 -2.90
C SER A 29 -6.47 12.83 -3.14
N LEU A 30 -5.28 12.90 -3.76
CA LEU A 30 -4.65 14.17 -4.10
C LEU A 30 -5.60 15.09 -4.89
N PRO A 31 -6.34 14.64 -5.93
CA PRO A 31 -7.36 15.46 -6.58
C PRO A 31 -8.42 16.02 -5.61
N ASP A 32 -8.90 15.21 -4.67
CA ASP A 32 -9.90 15.66 -3.69
C ASP A 32 -9.31 16.73 -2.76
N TYR A 33 -8.06 16.55 -2.30
CA TYR A 33 -7.33 17.56 -1.54
C TYR A 33 -7.17 18.86 -2.33
N VAL A 34 -6.78 18.80 -3.60
CA VAL A 34 -6.63 19.99 -4.45
C VAL A 34 -7.98 20.71 -4.59
N ILE A 35 -9.05 19.99 -4.93
CA ILE A 35 -10.39 20.57 -5.07
C ILE A 35 -10.82 21.22 -3.75
N SER A 36 -10.61 20.55 -2.61
CA SER A 36 -10.95 21.09 -1.29
C SER A 36 -10.14 22.35 -0.95
N ALA A 37 -8.83 22.33 -1.21
CA ALA A 37 -7.95 23.48 -0.97
C ALA A 37 -8.39 24.72 -1.76
N PHE A 38 -8.74 24.56 -3.04
CA PHE A 38 -9.24 25.67 -3.85
C PHE A 38 -10.65 26.11 -3.43
N ASN A 39 -11.57 25.18 -3.15
CA ASN A 39 -12.93 25.51 -2.72
C ASN A 39 -12.99 26.21 -1.36
N SER A 40 -11.97 26.01 -0.52
CA SER A 40 -11.84 26.63 0.80
C SER A 40 -11.00 27.90 0.80
N ASP A 41 -10.60 28.40 -0.37
CA ASP A 41 -9.71 29.55 -0.54
C ASP A 41 -8.41 29.42 0.28
N LYS A 42 -7.83 28.21 0.33
CA LYS A 42 -6.56 27.96 1.03
C LYS A 42 -5.47 28.89 0.46
N PRO A 43 -4.73 29.63 1.30
CA PRO A 43 -3.61 30.44 0.86
C PRO A 43 -2.62 29.64 0.03
N TYR A 44 -2.20 30.19 -1.12
CA TYR A 44 -1.39 29.45 -2.10
C TYR A 44 -0.03 29.01 -1.54
N ASP A 45 0.59 29.83 -0.69
CA ASP A 45 1.82 29.50 0.02
C ASP A 45 1.65 28.26 0.91
N THR A 46 0.56 28.20 1.68
CA THR A 46 0.21 27.04 2.49
C THR A 46 -0.05 25.82 1.61
N PHE A 47 -0.86 25.96 0.56
CA PHE A 47 -1.14 24.88 -0.39
C PHE A 47 0.12 24.31 -1.04
N LEU A 48 1.09 25.17 -1.39
CA LEU A 48 2.36 24.77 -1.98
C LEU A 48 3.25 24.08 -0.95
N VAL A 49 3.40 24.64 0.25
CA VAL A 49 4.23 24.04 1.32
C VAL A 49 3.69 22.67 1.71
N GLU A 50 2.38 22.50 1.84
CA GLU A 50 1.77 21.19 2.14
C GLU A 50 2.04 20.16 1.03
N GLN A 51 2.04 20.56 -0.25
CA GLN A 51 2.40 19.65 -1.34
C GLN A 51 3.87 19.25 -1.38
N LEU A 52 4.77 20.11 -0.89
CA LEU A 52 6.21 19.88 -0.93
C LEU A 52 6.76 19.19 0.32
N ALA A 53 6.12 19.38 1.47
CA ALA A 53 6.65 19.00 2.77
C ALA A 53 5.56 18.63 3.79
N GLY A 54 4.36 18.28 3.35
CA GLY A 54 3.23 17.98 4.26
C GLY A 54 3.52 16.89 5.29
N ASP A 55 4.42 15.93 4.99
CA ASP A 55 4.90 14.92 5.93
C ASP A 55 5.83 15.48 7.02
N GLU A 56 6.62 16.52 6.70
CA GLU A 56 7.51 17.21 7.63
C GLU A 56 6.79 18.28 8.47
N LEU A 57 5.56 18.67 8.09
CA LEU A 57 4.75 19.62 8.86
C LEU A 57 4.05 18.99 10.08
N VAL A 58 4.01 17.67 10.17
CA VAL A 58 3.24 16.93 11.17
C VAL A 58 4.02 15.73 11.71
N ASP A 59 3.97 15.50 13.02
CA ASP A 59 4.53 14.28 13.63
C ASP A 59 3.51 13.14 13.56
N TYR A 60 3.22 12.68 12.35
CA TYR A 60 2.26 11.59 12.11
C TYR A 60 2.77 10.23 12.64
N ALA A 61 4.08 10.08 12.86
CA ALA A 61 4.69 8.83 13.30
C ALA A 61 4.47 8.59 14.81
N ASN A 62 4.45 9.65 15.61
CA ASN A 62 4.23 9.58 17.06
C ASN A 62 2.85 10.08 17.51
N ALA A 63 1.96 10.42 16.58
CA ALA A 63 0.61 10.85 16.89
C ALA A 63 -0.26 9.69 17.43
N ASP A 64 -0.99 9.93 18.52
CA ASP A 64 -1.97 8.98 19.06
C ASP A 64 -3.08 8.67 18.04
N GLU A 65 -3.52 9.71 17.32
CA GLU A 65 -4.55 9.62 16.28
C GLU A 65 -4.22 10.52 15.09
N ILE A 66 -4.65 10.08 13.90
CA ILE A 66 -4.46 10.82 12.66
C ILE A 66 -5.67 11.72 12.44
N THR A 67 -5.53 13.00 12.77
CA THR A 67 -6.59 13.99 12.53
C THR A 67 -6.80 14.20 11.03
N GLN A 68 -7.92 14.83 10.67
CA GLN A 68 -8.22 15.18 9.29
C GLN A 68 -7.15 16.08 8.67
N ASP A 69 -6.63 17.05 9.43
CA ASP A 69 -5.57 17.95 8.97
C ASP A 69 -4.25 17.22 8.70
N VAL A 70 -3.83 16.32 9.61
CA VAL A 70 -2.66 15.46 9.42
C VAL A 70 -2.83 14.59 8.18
N TYR A 71 -4.01 13.99 8.01
CA TYR A 71 -4.33 13.16 6.85
C TYR A 71 -4.22 13.96 5.54
N GLU A 72 -4.78 15.17 5.48
CA GLU A 72 -4.75 16.04 4.31
C GLU A 72 -3.32 16.48 3.94
N LYS A 73 -2.50 16.85 4.94
CA LYS A 73 -1.09 17.20 4.72
C LYS A 73 -0.28 16.02 4.17
N LEU A 74 -0.53 14.80 4.67
CA LEU A 74 0.08 13.59 4.10
C LEU A 74 -0.41 13.32 2.67
N VAL A 75 -1.70 13.52 2.38
CA VAL A 75 -2.24 13.38 1.01
C VAL A 75 -1.61 14.39 0.05
N ALA A 76 -1.38 15.63 0.50
CA ALA A 76 -0.83 16.71 -0.32
C ALA A 76 0.55 16.36 -0.92
N THR A 77 1.42 15.68 -0.16
CA THR A 77 2.73 15.18 -0.65
C THR A 77 2.62 14.20 -1.82
N GLY A 78 1.42 13.65 -2.08
CA GLY A 78 1.13 12.84 -3.27
C GLY A 78 1.45 13.58 -4.58
N PHE A 79 1.48 14.92 -4.58
CA PHE A 79 1.95 15.75 -5.69
C PHE A 79 3.34 15.31 -6.19
N LEU A 80 4.27 15.03 -5.27
CA LEU A 80 5.63 14.58 -5.58
C LEU A 80 5.68 13.19 -6.25
N ARG A 81 4.54 12.53 -6.43
CA ARG A 81 4.40 11.20 -7.04
C ARG A 81 3.60 11.19 -8.33
N MET A 82 3.27 12.36 -8.88
CA MET A 82 2.45 12.49 -10.09
C MET A 82 3.19 12.15 -11.39
N THR A 83 4.43 11.67 -11.31
CA THR A 83 5.18 11.16 -12.45
C THR A 83 4.82 9.71 -12.79
N PRO A 84 4.79 9.31 -14.07
CA PRO A 84 4.69 7.90 -14.46
C PRO A 84 5.84 7.08 -13.87
N ASP A 85 5.52 6.09 -13.04
CA ASP A 85 6.50 5.20 -12.44
C ASP A 85 6.40 3.80 -13.05
N GLY A 86 7.41 3.38 -13.83
CA GLY A 86 7.46 2.05 -14.46
C GLY A 86 8.06 0.94 -13.58
N THR A 87 8.48 1.25 -12.35
CA THR A 87 9.30 0.37 -11.50
C THR A 87 8.51 -0.66 -10.68
N TYR A 88 7.32 -1.03 -11.16
CA TYR A 88 6.44 -2.02 -10.51
C TYR A 88 7.05 -3.44 -10.49
N PHE A 89 7.72 -3.83 -11.57
CA PHE A 89 8.28 -5.16 -11.75
C PHE A 89 9.80 -5.13 -11.64
N ASP A 90 10.41 -6.21 -11.19
CA ASP A 90 11.88 -6.27 -11.01
C ASP A 90 12.64 -6.09 -12.31
N ILE A 91 12.05 -6.49 -13.44
CA ILE A 91 12.60 -6.32 -14.78
C ILE A 91 12.67 -4.85 -15.26
N THR A 92 11.98 -3.92 -14.59
CA THR A 92 11.93 -2.48 -14.92
C THR A 92 12.27 -1.60 -13.72
N ASN A 93 13.07 -2.14 -12.78
CA ASN A 93 13.40 -1.49 -11.51
C ASN A 93 14.93 -1.42 -11.27
N PHE A 94 15.71 -1.19 -12.33
CA PHE A 94 17.14 -0.95 -12.22
C PHE A 94 17.44 0.51 -11.88
N VAL A 95 18.68 0.81 -11.46
CA VAL A 95 19.10 2.19 -11.11
C VAL A 95 18.78 3.21 -12.23
N PRO A 96 19.01 2.94 -13.53
CA PRO A 96 18.62 3.86 -14.60
C PRO A 96 17.11 4.15 -14.66
N ASP A 97 16.26 3.15 -14.39
CA ASP A 97 14.80 3.29 -14.40
C ASP A 97 14.35 4.20 -13.24
N ARG A 98 14.93 3.99 -12.05
CA ARG A 98 14.66 4.80 -10.85
C ARG A 98 15.09 6.24 -11.04
N LEU A 99 16.31 6.45 -11.57
CA LEU A 99 16.83 7.78 -11.90
C LEU A 99 16.00 8.48 -12.97
N LYS A 100 15.37 7.73 -13.90
CA LYS A 100 14.40 8.31 -14.82
C LYS A 100 13.16 8.82 -14.09
N VAL A 101 12.59 8.03 -13.19
CA VAL A 101 11.42 8.46 -12.38
C VAL A 101 11.76 9.69 -11.54
N ILE A 102 12.93 9.72 -10.89
CA ILE A 102 13.42 10.88 -10.13
C ILE A 102 13.58 12.10 -11.04
N ALA A 103 14.16 11.94 -12.23
CA ALA A 103 14.30 13.06 -13.16
C ALA A 103 12.93 13.61 -13.61
N ASP A 104 11.98 12.72 -13.92
CA ASP A 104 10.62 13.11 -14.31
C ASP A 104 9.87 13.77 -13.13
N GLN A 105 10.10 13.32 -11.88
CA GLN A 105 9.59 13.96 -10.66
C GLN A 105 10.12 15.39 -10.52
N ILE A 106 11.43 15.59 -10.69
CA ILE A 106 12.07 16.91 -10.60
C ILE A 106 11.58 17.84 -11.70
N GLU A 107 11.36 17.34 -12.92
CA GLU A 107 10.83 18.13 -14.02
C GLU A 107 9.38 18.58 -13.77
N VAL A 108 8.53 17.69 -13.24
CA VAL A 108 7.16 18.07 -12.83
C VAL A 108 7.23 19.16 -11.76
N LEU A 109 8.02 18.94 -10.70
CA LEU A 109 8.17 19.92 -9.63
C LEU A 109 8.66 21.29 -10.15
N SER A 110 9.76 21.31 -10.90
CA SER A 110 10.39 22.56 -11.33
C SER A 110 9.54 23.33 -12.31
N SER A 111 8.88 22.64 -13.25
CA SER A 111 8.03 23.28 -14.24
C SER A 111 6.75 23.85 -13.64
N THR A 112 6.11 23.15 -12.70
CA THR A 112 4.81 23.59 -12.15
C THR A 112 4.94 24.59 -11.01
N THR A 113 6.04 24.55 -10.24
CA THR A 113 6.19 25.41 -9.04
C THR A 113 7.18 26.54 -9.23
N MET A 114 8.21 26.36 -10.06
CA MET A 114 9.29 27.34 -10.25
C MET A 114 9.27 27.98 -11.64
N GLY A 115 8.50 27.43 -12.59
CA GLY A 115 8.54 27.85 -13.99
C GLY A 115 9.87 27.55 -14.69
N LEU A 116 10.65 26.58 -14.19
CA LEU A 116 11.96 26.21 -14.73
C LEU A 116 11.95 24.80 -15.35
N THR A 117 12.64 24.65 -16.48
CA THR A 117 12.91 23.33 -17.08
C THR A 117 14.33 22.87 -16.71
N LEU A 118 14.44 21.81 -15.92
CA LEU A 118 15.74 21.33 -15.39
C LEU A 118 16.25 20.06 -16.09
N GLY A 119 15.47 19.47 -17.00
CA GLY A 119 15.79 18.21 -17.67
C GLY A 119 17.16 18.18 -18.37
N CYS A 120 17.56 19.25 -19.08
CA CYS A 120 18.89 19.33 -19.70
C CYS A 120 20.02 19.29 -18.66
N SER A 121 19.79 19.95 -17.52
CA SER A 121 20.73 20.04 -16.39
C SER A 121 21.03 18.70 -15.71
N ARG A 122 20.35 17.62 -16.11
CA ARG A 122 20.71 16.26 -15.69
C ARG A 122 22.08 15.84 -16.22
N CYS A 123 22.41 16.19 -17.46
CA CYS A 123 23.57 15.64 -18.17
C CYS A 123 24.71 16.64 -18.37
N HIS A 124 24.38 17.93 -18.50
CA HIS A 124 25.33 19.02 -18.70
C HIS A 124 24.72 20.32 -18.17
N ASP A 125 25.48 21.41 -18.07
CA ASP A 125 24.91 22.73 -17.73
C ASP A 125 23.83 23.10 -18.74
N HIS A 126 22.76 23.76 -18.28
CA HIS A 126 21.64 24.12 -19.15
C HIS A 126 22.13 24.95 -20.36
N LYS A 127 21.54 24.70 -21.53
CA LYS A 127 22.06 25.23 -22.80
C LYS A 127 21.96 26.76 -22.91
N TYR A 128 20.91 27.33 -22.34
CA TYR A 128 20.56 28.75 -22.51
C TYR A 128 20.52 29.48 -21.17
N ASP A 129 19.75 28.94 -20.23
CA ASP A 129 19.65 29.49 -18.87
C ASP A 129 20.91 29.24 -18.04
N PRO A 130 21.26 30.14 -17.09
CA PRO A 130 22.42 30.03 -16.22
C PRO A 130 22.21 28.99 -15.09
N ILE A 131 21.78 27.78 -15.46
CA ILE A 131 21.46 26.69 -14.54
C ILE A 131 22.56 25.62 -14.67
N PRO A 132 23.53 25.58 -13.75
CA PRO A 132 24.57 24.57 -13.78
C PRO A 132 24.01 23.18 -13.47
N GLN A 133 24.66 22.14 -14.01
CA GLN A 133 24.30 20.73 -13.81
C GLN A 133 24.17 20.40 -12.31
N ARG A 134 25.01 21.01 -11.47
CA ARG A 134 24.98 20.80 -10.01
C ARG A 134 23.61 21.09 -9.42
N ASP A 135 22.87 22.08 -9.92
CA ASP A 135 21.62 22.54 -9.32
C ASP A 135 20.52 21.49 -9.47
N PHE A 136 20.51 20.75 -10.60
CA PHE A 136 19.64 19.58 -10.76
C PHE A 136 19.90 18.55 -9.67
N TYR A 137 21.16 18.17 -9.44
CA TYR A 137 21.51 17.16 -8.43
C TYR A 137 21.32 17.66 -7.00
N ARG A 138 21.49 18.96 -6.73
CA ARG A 138 21.19 19.57 -5.43
C ARG A 138 19.69 19.51 -5.13
N LEU A 139 18.84 19.73 -6.14
CA LEU A 139 17.39 19.61 -5.98
C LEU A 139 16.96 18.15 -5.80
N VAL A 140 17.54 17.22 -6.56
CA VAL A 140 17.37 15.76 -6.33
C VAL A 140 17.71 15.40 -4.88
N ALA A 141 18.81 15.94 -4.35
CA ALA A 141 19.25 15.66 -2.98
C ALA A 141 18.27 16.15 -1.91
N VAL A 142 17.40 17.13 -2.19
CA VAL A 142 16.33 17.56 -1.26
C VAL A 142 15.29 16.45 -1.06
N PHE A 143 14.86 15.80 -2.15
CA PHE A 143 13.80 14.78 -2.11
C PHE A 143 14.30 13.34 -1.96
N LYS A 144 15.62 13.15 -1.93
CA LYS A 144 16.24 11.82 -1.90
C LYS A 144 15.84 10.99 -0.67
N GLY A 145 15.47 11.64 0.44
CA GLY A 145 14.90 10.95 1.61
C GLY A 145 13.63 10.14 1.27
N ALA A 146 12.82 10.64 0.35
CA ALA A 146 11.64 9.94 -0.17
C ALA A 146 11.99 9.02 -1.35
N THR A 147 12.77 9.52 -2.32
CA THR A 147 13.03 8.87 -3.62
C THR A 147 14.51 8.52 -3.86
N ASP A 148 15.10 7.72 -2.98
CA ASP A 148 16.48 7.22 -3.16
C ASP A 148 16.55 6.09 -4.21
N GLU A 149 17.31 6.28 -5.29
CA GLU A 149 17.57 5.27 -6.31
C GLU A 149 18.25 4.00 -5.77
N HIS A 150 18.97 4.08 -4.65
CA HIS A 150 19.66 2.96 -4.01
C HIS A 150 18.85 2.28 -2.92
N ASP A 151 17.91 2.98 -2.30
CA ASP A 151 16.92 2.45 -1.36
C ASP A 151 15.50 2.60 -1.94
N TRP A 152 15.24 2.01 -3.10
CA TRP A 152 14.02 2.30 -3.85
C TRP A 152 12.82 1.50 -3.38
N MET A 153 11.80 2.20 -2.86
CA MET A 153 10.50 1.60 -2.57
C MET A 153 9.69 1.45 -3.86
N LYS A 154 9.20 0.25 -4.18
CA LYS A 154 8.33 0.04 -5.36
C LYS A 154 6.98 0.77 -5.18
N PRO A 155 6.32 1.20 -6.28
CA PRO A 155 5.05 1.93 -6.20
C PRO A 155 3.95 1.22 -5.39
N VAL A 156 3.89 -0.12 -5.42
CA VAL A 156 2.93 -0.94 -4.67
C VAL A 156 3.08 -0.83 -3.15
N SER A 157 4.27 -0.48 -2.68
CA SER A 157 4.58 -0.36 -1.24
C SER A 157 4.60 1.09 -0.76
N ARG A 158 4.49 2.06 -1.67
CA ARG A 158 4.47 3.50 -1.34
C ARG A 158 3.09 3.92 -0.84
N TYR A 159 2.66 3.44 0.31
CA TYR A 159 1.43 3.85 0.97
C TYR A 159 1.66 3.97 2.47
N LEU A 160 1.26 5.10 3.05
CA LEU A 160 1.16 5.21 4.50
C LEU A 160 -0.18 4.62 4.95
N ARG A 161 -0.14 3.64 5.84
CA ARG A 161 -1.33 2.89 6.31
C ARG A 161 -2.05 3.60 7.46
N TYR A 162 -2.20 4.91 7.34
CA TYR A 162 -2.92 5.74 8.30
C TYR A 162 -4.37 5.96 7.85
N VAL A 163 -5.26 6.06 8.83
CA VAL A 163 -6.68 6.38 8.65
C VAL A 163 -7.11 7.33 9.75
N THR A 164 -8.09 8.17 9.45
CA THR A 164 -8.72 9.00 10.48
C THR A 164 -9.58 8.15 11.42
N PRO A 165 -9.85 8.59 12.66
CA PRO A 165 -10.73 7.89 13.60
C PRO A 165 -12.11 7.58 12.99
N SER A 166 -12.73 8.56 12.33
CA SER A 166 -14.04 8.39 11.65
C SER A 166 -13.99 7.30 10.57
N GLU A 167 -12.93 7.28 9.75
CA GLU A 167 -12.75 6.25 8.73
C GLU A 167 -12.50 4.87 9.35
N LYS A 168 -11.69 4.81 10.42
CA LYS A 168 -11.43 3.58 11.16
C LYS A 168 -12.74 2.97 11.68
N GLU A 169 -13.57 3.76 12.36
CA GLU A 169 -14.86 3.29 12.85
C GLU A 169 -15.79 2.84 11.73
N ALA A 170 -15.87 3.61 10.62
CA ALA A 170 -16.71 3.24 9.48
C ALA A 170 -16.29 1.89 8.88
N ARG A 171 -14.98 1.65 8.78
CA ARG A 171 -14.41 0.37 8.31
C ARG A 171 -14.69 -0.76 9.28
N GLU A 172 -14.58 -0.52 10.59
CA GLU A 172 -14.90 -1.51 11.62
C GLU A 172 -16.38 -1.89 11.60
N ARG A 173 -17.28 -0.90 11.49
CA ARG A 173 -18.73 -1.14 11.31
C ARG A 173 -19.01 -1.97 10.07
N ALA A 174 -18.44 -1.60 8.92
CA ALA A 174 -18.62 -2.35 7.67
C ALA A 174 -18.09 -3.79 7.79
N ARG A 175 -16.92 -3.97 8.40
CA ARG A 175 -16.31 -5.29 8.66
C ARG A 175 -17.20 -6.14 9.57
N TYR A 176 -17.73 -5.54 10.64
CA TYR A 176 -18.63 -6.21 11.57
C TYR A 176 -19.89 -6.71 10.86
N VAL A 177 -20.56 -5.86 10.09
CA VAL A 177 -21.78 -6.24 9.35
C VAL A 177 -21.51 -7.40 8.39
N ILE A 178 -20.47 -7.29 7.57
CA ILE A 178 -20.08 -8.33 6.61
C ILE A 178 -19.74 -9.64 7.33
N GLN A 179 -18.96 -9.57 8.41
CA GLN A 179 -18.55 -10.76 9.14
C GLN A 179 -19.73 -11.42 9.85
N HIS A 180 -20.65 -10.63 10.41
CA HIS A 180 -21.88 -11.12 11.03
C HIS A 180 -22.76 -11.86 10.00
N GLU A 181 -22.92 -11.32 8.79
CA GLU A 181 -23.65 -12.00 7.72
C GLU A 181 -22.96 -13.31 7.29
N ILE A 182 -21.63 -13.31 7.15
CA ILE A 182 -20.86 -14.52 6.83
C ILE A 182 -21.04 -15.58 7.93
N ASN A 183 -20.97 -15.18 9.20
CA ASN A 183 -21.18 -16.09 10.32
C ASN A 183 -22.60 -16.67 10.32
N THR A 184 -23.61 -15.84 10.04
CA THR A 184 -25.01 -16.27 9.93
C THR A 184 -25.19 -17.31 8.81
N LEU A 185 -24.58 -17.08 7.65
CA LEU A 185 -24.61 -18.02 6.53
C LEU A 185 -23.91 -19.35 6.87
N ASN A 186 -22.76 -19.29 7.54
CA ASN A 186 -22.03 -20.48 7.96
C ASN A 186 -22.82 -21.28 9.01
N ASN A 187 -23.49 -20.60 9.96
CA ASN A 187 -24.34 -21.27 10.95
C ASN A 187 -25.52 -21.97 10.29
N ARG A 188 -26.22 -21.31 9.35
CA ARG A 188 -27.29 -21.93 8.56
C ARG A 188 -26.78 -23.13 7.76
N LEU A 189 -25.60 -23.01 7.15
CA LEU A 189 -25.00 -24.12 6.42
C LEU A 189 -24.66 -25.31 7.33
N ALA A 190 -24.21 -25.04 8.57
CA ALA A 190 -23.94 -26.07 9.57
C ALA A 190 -25.24 -26.77 10.03
N GLU A 191 -26.34 -26.03 10.19
CA GLU A 191 -27.66 -26.61 10.50
C GLU A 191 -28.15 -27.52 9.37
N VAL A 192 -28.06 -27.08 8.11
CA VAL A 192 -28.41 -27.91 6.94
C VAL A 192 -27.50 -29.14 6.89
N GLN A 193 -26.19 -28.96 7.09
CA GLN A 193 -25.23 -30.06 7.14
C GLN A 193 -25.63 -31.09 8.21
N ALA A 194 -25.98 -30.65 9.42
CA ALA A 194 -26.38 -31.54 10.50
C ALA A 194 -27.70 -32.28 10.18
N ARG A 195 -28.70 -31.60 9.59
CA ARG A 195 -29.95 -32.25 9.17
C ARG A 195 -29.73 -33.30 8.08
N SER A 196 -28.99 -32.95 7.03
CA SER A 196 -28.64 -33.85 5.93
C SER A 196 -27.82 -35.04 6.41
N ALA A 197 -26.82 -34.82 7.27
CA ALA A 197 -26.01 -35.89 7.85
C ALA A 197 -26.86 -36.83 8.70
N ARG A 198 -27.71 -36.31 9.61
CA ARG A 198 -28.61 -37.14 10.43
C ARG A 198 -29.52 -38.00 9.57
N ARG A 199 -30.14 -37.42 8.53
CA ARG A 199 -31.03 -38.14 7.61
C ARG A 199 -30.33 -39.32 6.92
N LEU A 200 -29.12 -39.11 6.42
CA LEU A 200 -28.37 -40.17 5.74
C LEU A 200 -27.77 -41.20 6.71
N VAL A 201 -27.34 -40.78 7.91
CA VAL A 201 -26.89 -41.70 8.97
C VAL A 201 -28.05 -42.61 9.38
N GLU A 202 -29.24 -42.07 9.63
CA GLU A 202 -30.43 -42.88 9.94
C GLU A 202 -30.80 -43.84 8.81
N ALA A 203 -30.67 -43.41 7.54
CA ALA A 203 -30.86 -44.29 6.40
C ALA A 203 -29.83 -45.44 6.36
N ARG A 204 -28.56 -45.19 6.72
CA ARG A 204 -27.54 -46.24 6.87
C ARG A 204 -27.86 -47.17 8.04
N LEU A 205 -28.26 -46.63 9.19
CA LEU A 205 -28.64 -47.43 10.36
C LEU A 205 -29.85 -48.34 10.07
N ALA A 206 -30.83 -47.87 9.29
CA ALA A 206 -31.99 -48.66 8.88
C ALA A 206 -31.63 -49.88 8.02
N SER A 207 -30.47 -49.86 7.34
CA SER A 207 -29.96 -51.00 6.57
C SER A 207 -29.28 -52.07 7.42
N LEU A 208 -29.01 -51.78 8.70
CA LEU A 208 -28.37 -52.70 9.65
C LEU A 208 -29.41 -53.51 10.46
N PRO A 209 -29.00 -54.65 11.08
CA PRO A 209 -29.85 -55.44 11.97
C PRO A 209 -30.44 -54.61 13.10
N ALA A 210 -31.71 -54.86 13.45
CA ALA A 210 -32.48 -54.04 14.40
C ALA A 210 -31.84 -54.00 15.79
N GLU A 211 -31.18 -55.10 16.17
CA GLU A 211 -30.52 -55.32 17.46
C GLU A 211 -29.34 -54.37 17.68
N LEU A 212 -28.73 -53.88 16.61
CA LEU A 212 -27.53 -53.03 16.67
C LEU A 212 -27.83 -51.53 16.55
N ARG A 213 -29.06 -51.15 16.17
CA ARG A 213 -29.37 -49.75 15.80
C ARG A 213 -29.28 -48.79 16.98
N ASP A 214 -29.83 -49.17 18.14
CA ASP A 214 -29.88 -48.29 19.32
C ASP A 214 -28.51 -48.18 20.00
N ASP A 215 -27.74 -49.27 20.02
CA ASP A 215 -26.36 -49.25 20.49
C ASP A 215 -25.47 -48.37 19.59
N LEU A 216 -25.63 -48.47 18.26
CA LEU A 216 -24.88 -47.64 17.31
C LEU A 216 -25.27 -46.16 17.35
N ARG A 217 -26.55 -45.82 17.60
CA ARG A 217 -26.96 -44.42 17.88
C ARG A 217 -26.24 -43.86 19.10
N THR A 218 -26.16 -44.66 20.16
CA THR A 218 -25.49 -44.28 21.41
C THR A 218 -23.99 -44.08 21.19
N VAL A 219 -23.35 -44.97 20.41
CA VAL A 219 -21.93 -44.87 20.04
C VAL A 219 -21.63 -43.59 19.24
N LEU A 220 -22.51 -43.22 18.30
CA LEU A 220 -22.34 -42.00 17.49
C LEU A 220 -22.59 -40.71 18.29
N ALA A 221 -23.41 -40.76 19.33
CA ALA A 221 -23.69 -39.63 20.22
C ALA A 221 -22.63 -39.44 21.32
N THR A 222 -21.93 -40.51 21.71
CA THR A 222 -20.96 -40.51 22.81
C THR A 222 -19.54 -40.20 22.31
N THR A 223 -18.83 -39.32 23.01
CA THR A 223 -17.42 -39.00 22.70
C THR A 223 -16.51 -40.21 22.95
N GLU A 224 -15.45 -40.38 22.16
CA GLU A 224 -14.55 -41.56 22.23
C GLU A 224 -14.06 -41.88 23.66
N ARG A 225 -13.81 -40.85 24.47
CA ARG A 225 -13.30 -41.00 25.86
C ARG A 225 -14.33 -41.53 26.85
N GLN A 226 -15.60 -41.51 26.50
CA GLN A 226 -16.72 -41.89 27.37
C GLN A 226 -17.35 -43.23 26.96
N ARG A 227 -16.79 -43.90 25.94
CA ARG A 227 -17.31 -45.15 25.41
C ARG A 227 -16.88 -46.33 26.29
N SER A 228 -17.77 -47.28 26.54
CA SER A 228 -17.44 -48.59 27.14
C SER A 228 -16.65 -49.47 26.16
N ASP A 229 -16.02 -50.54 26.66
CA ASP A 229 -15.28 -51.50 25.81
C ASP A 229 -16.14 -52.08 24.68
N THR A 230 -17.42 -52.35 24.96
CA THR A 230 -18.41 -52.82 23.98
C THR A 230 -18.74 -51.76 22.92
N GLN A 231 -18.85 -50.50 23.33
CA GLN A 231 -19.09 -49.36 22.43
C GLN A 231 -17.85 -49.06 21.58
N MET A 232 -16.64 -49.25 22.11
CA MET A 232 -15.40 -49.13 21.35
C MET A 232 -15.28 -50.20 20.27
N ALA A 233 -15.66 -51.45 20.57
CA ALA A 233 -15.68 -52.54 19.59
C ALA A 233 -16.68 -52.30 18.45
N LEU A 234 -17.88 -51.79 18.78
CA LEU A 234 -18.90 -51.41 17.79
C LEU A 234 -18.45 -50.22 16.93
N ALA A 235 -17.85 -49.21 17.56
CA ALA A 235 -17.28 -48.06 16.88
C ALA A 235 -16.20 -48.47 15.87
N ALA A 236 -15.24 -49.30 16.29
CA ALA A 236 -14.15 -49.76 15.42
C ALA A 236 -14.65 -50.45 14.14
N ARG A 237 -15.81 -51.12 14.23
CA ARG A 237 -16.39 -51.88 13.12
C ARG A 237 -17.28 -51.05 12.19
N TYR A 238 -18.13 -50.18 12.74
CA TYR A 238 -19.21 -49.53 11.98
C TYR A 238 -19.09 -48.01 11.89
N GLU A 239 -18.32 -47.35 12.76
CA GLU A 239 -18.31 -45.88 12.85
C GLU A 239 -17.82 -45.22 11.55
N LYS A 240 -16.78 -45.78 10.92
CA LYS A 240 -16.23 -45.25 9.67
C LYS A 240 -17.23 -45.32 8.51
N GLU A 241 -18.06 -46.36 8.49
CA GLU A 241 -19.10 -46.54 7.47
C GLU A 241 -20.34 -45.69 7.77
N LEU A 242 -20.61 -45.39 9.03
CA LEU A 242 -21.77 -44.58 9.44
C LEU A 242 -21.49 -43.08 9.38
N ARG A 243 -20.27 -42.61 9.69
CA ARG A 243 -19.94 -41.18 9.66
C ARG A 243 -19.79 -40.69 8.22
N ILE A 244 -20.54 -39.65 7.89
CA ILE A 244 -20.54 -39.04 6.56
C ILE A 244 -19.70 -37.76 6.59
N GLY A 245 -18.63 -37.75 5.81
CA GLY A 245 -17.80 -36.56 5.62
C GLY A 245 -18.51 -35.48 4.80
N ARG A 246 -18.03 -34.24 4.87
CA ARG A 246 -18.64 -33.12 4.11
C ARG A 246 -18.65 -33.36 2.60
N ASP A 247 -17.55 -33.86 2.02
CA ASP A 247 -17.47 -34.10 0.58
C ASP A 247 -18.36 -35.25 0.13
N GLU A 248 -18.53 -36.25 0.99
CA GLU A 248 -19.47 -37.34 0.77
C GLU A 248 -20.92 -36.84 0.84
N LEU A 249 -21.23 -35.97 1.80
CA LEU A 249 -22.54 -35.35 1.92
C LEU A 249 -22.90 -34.52 0.68
N ILE A 250 -21.93 -33.79 0.11
CA ILE A 250 -22.11 -33.04 -1.14
C ILE A 250 -22.43 -33.96 -2.34
N ARG A 251 -21.86 -35.19 -2.35
CA ARG A 251 -22.14 -36.17 -3.41
C ARG A 251 -23.50 -36.84 -3.25
N LEU A 252 -23.90 -37.14 -2.01
CA LEU A 252 -25.09 -37.93 -1.70
C LEU A 252 -26.36 -37.10 -1.53
N ASP A 253 -26.25 -35.83 -1.13
CA ASP A 253 -27.38 -34.95 -0.88
C ASP A 253 -27.36 -33.74 -1.83
N ALA A 254 -28.25 -33.77 -2.83
CA ALA A 254 -28.41 -32.69 -3.79
C ALA A 254 -28.85 -31.37 -3.14
N GLU A 255 -29.68 -31.42 -2.10
CA GLU A 255 -30.13 -30.23 -1.37
C GLU A 255 -28.95 -29.60 -0.62
N PHE A 256 -28.12 -30.41 0.04
CA PHE A 256 -26.93 -29.91 0.73
C PHE A 256 -25.92 -29.32 -0.27
N LYS A 257 -25.70 -29.98 -1.42
CA LYS A 257 -24.82 -29.46 -2.48
C LYS A 257 -25.25 -28.08 -2.96
N GLU A 258 -26.55 -27.88 -3.18
CA GLU A 258 -27.09 -26.58 -3.61
C GLU A 258 -26.89 -25.51 -2.53
N HIS A 259 -27.19 -25.83 -1.26
CA HIS A 259 -26.95 -24.90 -0.14
C HIS A 259 -25.47 -24.52 -0.01
N VAL A 260 -24.53 -25.45 -0.22
CA VAL A 260 -23.10 -25.17 -0.24
C VAL A 260 -22.75 -24.21 -1.38
N ALA A 261 -23.27 -24.44 -2.59
CA ALA A 261 -23.01 -23.60 -3.75
C ALA A 261 -23.54 -22.17 -3.56
N VAL A 262 -24.79 -22.03 -3.13
CA VAL A 262 -25.43 -20.74 -2.84
C VAL A 262 -24.71 -19.99 -1.73
N THR A 263 -24.39 -20.68 -0.62
CA THR A 263 -23.67 -20.07 0.51
C THR A 263 -22.29 -19.59 0.09
N LYS A 264 -21.55 -20.40 -0.67
CA LYS A 264 -20.22 -20.03 -1.19
C LYS A 264 -20.31 -18.81 -2.11
N ALA A 265 -21.29 -18.76 -3.00
CA ALA A 265 -21.50 -17.61 -3.88
C ALA A 265 -21.82 -16.34 -3.07
N ARG A 266 -22.69 -16.45 -2.06
CA ARG A 266 -23.04 -15.31 -1.20
C ARG A 266 -21.86 -14.81 -0.37
N ILE A 267 -21.08 -15.71 0.23
CA ILE A 267 -19.85 -15.36 0.96
C ILE A 267 -18.84 -14.68 0.04
N LYS A 268 -18.70 -15.15 -1.21
CA LYS A 268 -17.85 -14.50 -2.21
C LYS A 268 -18.31 -13.05 -2.45
N THR A 269 -19.59 -12.83 -2.74
CA THR A 269 -20.16 -11.48 -2.93
C THR A 269 -19.98 -10.59 -1.70
N LEU A 270 -20.15 -11.12 -0.49
CA LEU A 270 -19.92 -10.38 0.75
C LEU A 270 -18.45 -10.05 0.97
N SER A 271 -17.55 -10.96 0.60
CA SER A 271 -16.11 -10.75 0.70
C SER A 271 -15.62 -9.70 -0.28
N GLU A 272 -16.21 -9.63 -1.48
CA GLU A 272 -15.94 -8.58 -2.48
C GLU A 272 -16.39 -7.18 -2.02
N LYS A 273 -17.36 -7.11 -1.10
CA LYS A 273 -17.79 -5.85 -0.46
C LYS A 273 -16.85 -5.36 0.65
N LYS A 274 -15.87 -6.17 1.07
CA LYS A 274 -14.90 -5.75 2.08
C LYS A 274 -14.10 -4.59 1.51
N LEU A 275 -14.01 -3.51 2.28
CA LEU A 275 -13.18 -2.36 1.91
C LEU A 275 -11.70 -2.84 1.86
N PRO A 276 -10.96 -2.56 0.77
CA PRO A 276 -9.53 -2.85 0.70
C PRO A 276 -8.76 -2.07 1.78
N GLU A 277 -7.54 -2.49 2.10
CA GLU A 277 -6.71 -1.78 3.09
C GLU A 277 -6.61 -0.30 2.73
N ALA A 278 -6.78 0.58 3.72
CA ALA A 278 -6.62 2.01 3.51
C ALA A 278 -5.15 2.36 3.32
N GLY A 279 -4.86 3.35 2.49
CA GLY A 279 -3.51 3.86 2.37
C GLY A 279 -3.48 5.25 1.73
N ILE A 280 -2.72 6.14 2.34
CA ILE A 280 -2.40 7.45 1.80
C ILE A 280 -1.30 7.29 0.77
N ARG A 281 -1.55 7.74 -0.46
CA ARG A 281 -0.51 7.86 -1.49
C ARG A 281 0.34 9.11 -1.24
N ALA A 282 1.18 9.06 -0.21
CA ALA A 282 2.09 10.12 0.18
C ALA A 282 3.49 9.93 -0.42
N ALA A 283 4.28 10.99 -0.50
CA ALA A 283 5.73 10.95 -0.48
C ALA A 283 6.18 11.37 0.92
N TRP A 284 7.11 10.65 1.51
CA TRP A 284 7.56 10.96 2.86
C TRP A 284 9.05 10.63 3.04
N ASP A 285 9.72 11.35 3.94
CA ASP A 285 11.10 11.04 4.30
C ASP A 285 11.20 9.68 4.99
N ARG A 286 12.14 8.85 4.52
CA ARG A 286 12.41 7.51 5.06
C ARG A 286 13.72 7.43 5.85
N GLY A 287 14.33 8.58 6.17
CA GLY A 287 15.44 8.64 7.11
C GLY A 287 16.69 9.29 6.52
N THR A 288 17.81 8.56 6.51
CA THR A 288 19.07 9.10 5.99
C THR A 288 19.33 8.55 4.59
N PRO A 289 19.14 9.35 3.53
CA PRO A 289 19.37 8.89 2.17
C PRO A 289 20.86 8.67 1.88
N SER A 290 21.14 7.90 0.83
CA SER A 290 22.49 7.78 0.28
C SER A 290 23.04 9.14 -0.22
N PRO A 291 24.36 9.32 -0.36
CA PRO A 291 24.91 10.58 -0.85
C PRO A 291 24.56 10.83 -2.32
N THR A 292 24.34 12.10 -2.68
CA THR A 292 24.10 12.51 -4.08
C THR A 292 25.39 12.95 -4.76
N TYR A 293 25.59 12.51 -6.00
CA TYR A 293 26.73 12.87 -6.84
C TYR A 293 26.25 13.46 -8.16
N ILE A 294 27.00 14.43 -8.70
CA ILE A 294 26.79 14.90 -10.07
C ILE A 294 27.23 13.80 -11.03
N LEU A 295 26.31 13.22 -11.78
CA LEU A 295 26.64 12.15 -12.72
C LEU A 295 27.22 12.72 -14.02
N LYS A 296 28.38 12.21 -14.45
CA LYS A 296 29.01 12.66 -15.70
C LYS A 296 28.11 12.27 -16.87
N ARG A 297 27.63 13.27 -17.64
CA ARG A 297 26.67 13.07 -18.74
C ARG A 297 25.39 12.32 -18.32
N GLY A 298 25.02 12.37 -17.04
CA GLY A 298 23.85 11.66 -16.51
C GLY A 298 24.04 10.16 -16.34
N ASP A 299 25.25 9.61 -16.52
CA ASP A 299 25.51 8.18 -16.38
C ASP A 299 25.75 7.80 -14.91
N HIS A 300 24.84 7.00 -14.35
CA HIS A 300 24.90 6.47 -12.99
C HIS A 300 26.18 5.68 -12.66
N ARG A 301 26.88 5.15 -13.68
CA ARG A 301 28.15 4.44 -13.47
C ARG A 301 29.35 5.37 -13.28
N LEU A 302 29.17 6.66 -13.57
CA LEU A 302 30.23 7.67 -13.55
C LEU A 302 29.89 8.80 -12.58
N PRO A 303 29.83 8.52 -11.26
CA PRO A 303 29.61 9.56 -10.25
C PRO A 303 30.78 10.55 -10.25
N GLY A 304 30.45 11.84 -10.24
CA GLY A 304 31.40 12.93 -10.15
C GLY A 304 31.48 13.49 -8.72
N ARG A 305 31.44 14.81 -8.59
CA ARG A 305 31.53 15.50 -7.31
C ARG A 305 30.27 15.26 -6.47
N ARG A 306 30.45 14.99 -5.17
CA ARG A 306 29.35 14.95 -4.19
C ARG A 306 28.71 16.33 -4.03
N VAL A 307 27.38 16.37 -3.92
CA VAL A 307 26.62 17.59 -3.65
C VAL A 307 25.65 17.37 -2.49
N GLY A 308 25.41 18.43 -1.71
CA GLY A 308 24.35 18.45 -0.70
C GLY A 308 23.02 18.97 -1.25
N PRO A 309 21.94 18.91 -0.46
CA PRO A 309 20.64 19.46 -0.84
C PRO A 309 20.71 20.97 -1.12
N GLY A 310 19.82 21.42 -2.02
CA GLY A 310 19.49 22.82 -2.18
C GLY A 310 18.72 23.14 -3.45
N VAL A 311 18.16 24.35 -3.47
CA VAL A 311 17.38 24.88 -4.59
C VAL A 311 18.27 25.39 -5.73
N PRO A 312 17.72 25.54 -6.96
CA PRO A 312 18.46 26.14 -8.08
C PRO A 312 19.04 27.51 -7.73
N SER A 313 20.32 27.71 -8.00
CA SER A 313 21.07 28.90 -7.61
C SER A 313 20.56 30.19 -8.27
N VAL A 314 19.96 30.07 -9.46
CA VAL A 314 19.29 31.17 -10.18
C VAL A 314 18.09 31.77 -9.41
N LEU A 315 17.50 31.02 -8.48
CA LEU A 315 16.38 31.47 -7.63
C LEU A 315 16.85 32.00 -6.28
N THR A 316 18.17 32.09 -6.08
CA THR A 316 18.79 32.52 -4.82
C THR A 316 19.68 33.73 -5.08
N ASP A 317 20.19 34.34 -4.02
CA ASP A 317 21.24 35.36 -4.10
C ASP A 317 22.62 34.80 -4.52
N GLY A 318 22.67 33.53 -4.96
CA GLY A 318 23.88 32.81 -5.34
C GLY A 318 24.73 32.36 -4.15
N ARG A 319 24.33 32.67 -2.91
CA ARG A 319 25.07 32.30 -1.69
C ARG A 319 24.53 30.97 -1.17
N THR A 320 25.29 29.91 -1.42
CA THR A 320 25.15 28.62 -0.72
C THR A 320 25.82 28.77 0.67
N PRO A 321 25.25 28.23 1.77
CA PRO A 321 24.54 26.95 1.86
C PRO A 321 23.01 27.06 1.89
N PHE A 322 22.33 26.00 1.46
CA PHE A 322 20.95 25.71 1.87
C PHE A 322 21.04 24.95 3.21
N PRO A 323 20.79 25.59 4.36
CA PRO A 323 20.71 24.87 5.62
C PRO A 323 19.38 24.10 5.62
N PRO A 324 19.40 22.76 5.73
CA PRO A 324 18.18 22.00 5.90
C PRO A 324 17.48 22.49 7.18
N GLY A 325 16.21 22.91 7.03
CA GLY A 325 15.40 23.43 8.12
C GLY A 325 15.31 22.46 9.30
N HIS A 326 15.19 23.01 10.50
CA HIS A 326 15.19 22.35 11.80
C HIS A 326 14.44 21.01 11.88
N ALA A 327 15.18 19.90 11.82
CA ALA A 327 14.71 18.61 12.33
C ALA A 327 15.87 17.79 12.89
N GLY A 328 16.68 18.37 13.80
CA GLY A 328 17.68 17.65 14.62
C GLY A 328 18.79 16.84 13.90
N ARG A 329 18.74 16.73 12.57
CA ARG A 329 19.61 15.88 11.77
C ARG A 329 20.70 16.75 11.15
N LYS A 330 21.93 16.59 11.64
CA LYS A 330 23.13 17.12 10.98
C LYS A 330 23.30 16.38 9.66
N TRP A 331 22.98 17.04 8.55
CA TRP A 331 23.48 16.62 7.26
C TRP A 331 25.01 16.71 7.34
N GLN A 332 25.70 15.62 6.98
CA GLN A 332 27.16 15.66 6.94
C GLN A 332 27.58 16.60 5.80
N ASP A 333 27.79 17.86 6.16
CA ASP A 333 28.26 18.90 5.24
C ASP A 333 29.59 18.46 4.65
N GLY A 334 29.62 18.35 3.33
CA GLY A 334 30.80 18.04 2.53
C GLY A 334 31.79 19.21 2.44
N ALA A 335 32.07 19.91 3.54
CA ALA A 335 32.97 21.05 3.60
C ALA A 335 33.82 21.05 4.88
N THR A 336 34.65 20.03 5.06
CA THR A 336 35.95 20.19 5.73
C THR A 336 36.92 19.14 5.18
N PRO A 337 38.06 19.52 4.57
CA PRO A 337 39.08 18.56 4.15
C PRO A 337 39.83 18.10 5.40
N GLY A 338 39.28 17.10 6.07
CA GLY A 338 39.93 16.38 7.17
C GLY A 338 39.81 14.90 6.89
N LEU A 339 40.96 14.24 6.63
CA LEU A 339 41.04 12.80 6.48
C LEU A 339 40.28 12.10 7.62
N ARG A 340 39.31 11.26 7.27
CA ARG A 340 38.95 10.10 8.11
C ARG A 340 39.22 8.84 7.30
N THR A 341 40.10 8.04 7.87
CA THR A 341 40.67 6.81 7.33
C THR A 341 39.62 5.71 7.20
N LEU A 342 39.86 4.82 6.24
CA LEU A 342 39.09 3.62 5.87
C LEU A 342 39.04 2.54 6.97
N ALA A 343 38.60 2.86 8.19
CA ALA A 343 38.64 1.91 9.31
C ALA A 343 37.27 1.44 9.84
N ASP A 344 36.15 2.11 9.54
CA ASP A 344 34.84 1.76 10.13
C ASP A 344 33.82 1.22 9.12
N GLN A 345 34.13 0.09 8.50
CA GLN A 345 33.08 -0.77 7.93
C GLN A 345 32.92 -2.03 8.80
N PRO A 346 31.71 -2.34 9.31
CA PRO A 346 31.46 -3.62 9.96
C PRO A 346 31.55 -4.73 8.92
N ARG A 347 32.42 -5.70 9.19
CA ARG A 347 32.56 -6.94 8.41
C ARG A 347 31.22 -7.68 8.41
N ILE A 348 30.60 -7.78 7.24
CA ILE A 348 29.52 -8.74 7.02
C ILE A 348 30.16 -10.14 7.01
N ILE A 349 29.83 -10.93 8.02
CA ILE A 349 30.18 -12.35 8.11
C ILE A 349 29.12 -13.14 7.33
N ARG A 350 29.61 -13.80 6.27
CA ARG A 350 29.09 -14.95 5.49
C ARG A 350 27.65 -14.92 4.98
#